data_AF-A0ABD2PDA5-F1
#
_entry.id   AF-A0ABD2PDA5-F1
#
_cell.length_a   1.000
_cell.length_b   1.000
_cell.length_c   1.000
_cell.angle_alpha   90.00
_cell.angle_beta   90.00
_cell.angle_gamma   90.00
#
_symmetry.space_group_name_H-M   'P 1'
#
loop_
_entity.id
_entity.type
_entity.pdbx_description
1 polymer ?
#
loop_
_entity_poly.entity_id
_entity_poly.type
_entity_poly.pdbx_seq_one_letter_code
_entity_poly.pdbx_strand_id
1 'polypeptide(L)'
;MTICRQLLRYVRARNDDNAMKIVQKKPIAGETVVPTTGRITISSLQLKVKHVYPNDVLKLTLLESIKSDRPILIPSRRWESFELPSLTENSTKEVWNVKTTAAVDCPRFVICCFQTNKKYNSEADPNFFDNIDISNIRLLLNGEYYPQEQSRLKFGENDYAETYINYVKFMEMYSGHRKIAALDYAQYKDRALFVIDCSRRDETFKSSMVDIKLEIESRTGFPPKTRAHCIIVHDYVLEYLPLSESVRKIA
;
A
#
# COMPACT_ATOMS: atom_id res chain seq x y z
N MET A 1 -25.68 -5.24 15.93
CA MET A 1 -25.35 -4.07 16.77
C MET A 1 -23.98 -3.61 16.32
N THR A 2 -23.87 -2.50 15.61
CA THR A 2 -22.55 -1.99 15.17
C THR A 2 -22.07 -1.04 16.26
N ILE A 3 -21.35 -1.56 17.26
CA ILE A 3 -20.85 -0.79 18.41
C ILE A 3 -19.41 -0.35 18.15
N CYS A 4 -19.11 0.05 16.92
CA CYS A 4 -17.80 0.61 16.58
C CYS A 4 -18.02 1.97 15.92
N ARG A 5 -17.49 3.02 16.54
CA ARG A 5 -17.46 4.36 15.96
C ARG A 5 -16.66 4.30 14.65
N GLN A 6 -17.34 4.50 13.53
CA GLN A 6 -16.68 4.63 12.24
C GLN A 6 -16.34 6.10 12.01
N LEU A 7 -15.07 6.39 11.76
CA LEU A 7 -14.60 7.73 11.49
C LEU A 7 -13.91 7.76 10.13
N LEU A 8 -14.39 8.61 9.24
CA LEU A 8 -13.77 8.91 7.97
C LEU A 8 -13.21 10.32 8.04
N ARG A 9 -11.90 10.44 7.78
CA ARG A 9 -11.22 11.72 7.65
C ARG A 9 -10.70 11.83 6.22
N TYR A 10 -11.15 12.84 5.51
CA TYR A 10 -10.62 13.20 4.20
C TYR A 10 -9.83 14.50 4.32
N VAL A 11 -8.66 14.53 3.70
CA VAL A 11 -7.86 15.75 3.56
C VAL A 11 -7.81 16.05 2.06
N ARG A 12 -8.41 17.17 1.65
CA ARG A 12 -8.39 17.58 0.24
C ARG A 12 -6.99 18.10 -0.10
N ALA A 13 -6.45 17.67 -1.23
CA ALA A 13 -5.23 18.23 -1.79
C ALA A 13 -5.43 19.69 -2.24
N ARG A 14 -4.32 20.40 -2.49
CA ARG A 14 -4.36 21.80 -2.94
C ARG A 14 -4.99 21.98 -4.32
N ASN A 15 -4.87 20.97 -5.19
CA ASN A 15 -5.38 20.95 -6.56
C ASN A 15 -6.02 19.61 -6.91
N ASP A 16 -6.80 19.59 -7.99
CA ASP A 16 -7.51 18.40 -8.48
C ASP A 16 -6.73 17.66 -9.60
N ASP A 17 -5.50 18.10 -9.91
CA ASP A 17 -4.70 17.62 -11.07
C ASP A 17 -4.37 16.13 -11.00
N ASN A 18 -4.38 15.53 -9.80
CA ASN A 18 -4.15 14.10 -9.60
C ASN A 18 -5.42 13.25 -9.70
N ALA A 19 -6.60 13.87 -9.78
CA ALA A 19 -7.89 13.19 -9.75
C ALA A 19 -8.59 13.14 -11.11
N MET A 20 -8.02 13.78 -12.14
CA MET A 20 -8.61 13.85 -13.47
C MET A 20 -7.55 13.57 -14.54
N LYS A 21 -7.94 12.80 -15.55
CA LYS A 21 -7.20 12.64 -16.79
C LYS A 21 -7.92 13.39 -17.88
N ILE A 22 -7.26 14.35 -18.51
CA ILE A 22 -7.84 15.11 -19.63
C ILE A 22 -7.52 14.35 -20.91
N VAL A 23 -8.53 13.68 -21.48
CA VAL A 23 -8.39 13.02 -22.79
C VAL A 23 -8.87 14.01 -23.85
N GLN A 24 -7.94 14.69 -24.52
CA GLN A 24 -8.28 15.50 -25.69
C GLN A 24 -8.57 14.57 -26.88
N LYS A 25 -9.60 14.89 -27.67
CA LYS A 25 -9.77 14.28 -29.00
C LYS A 25 -8.58 14.72 -29.88
N LYS A 26 -8.09 13.84 -30.76
CA LYS A 26 -7.05 14.21 -31.74
C LYS A 26 -7.44 15.53 -32.42
N PRO A 27 -6.57 16.55 -32.39
CA PRO A 27 -6.89 17.83 -33.01
C PRO A 27 -7.03 17.64 -34.53
N ILE A 28 -8.07 18.25 -35.09
CA ILE A 28 -8.20 18.43 -36.54
C ILE A 28 -7.21 19.53 -36.93
N ALA A 29 -6.50 19.38 -38.05
CA ALA A 29 -5.47 20.34 -38.46
C ALA A 29 -6.04 21.77 -38.51
N GLY A 30 -5.46 22.68 -37.71
CA GLY A 30 -5.85 24.09 -37.64
C GLY A 30 -6.60 24.55 -36.38
N GLU A 31 -6.97 23.64 -35.46
CA GLU A 31 -7.60 24.03 -34.20
C GLU A 31 -6.59 24.35 -33.08
N THR A 32 -6.72 25.55 -32.50
CA THR A 32 -6.00 25.95 -31.29
C THR A 32 -6.53 25.16 -30.09
N VAL A 33 -5.72 24.27 -29.53
CA VAL A 33 -6.09 23.47 -28.36
C VAL A 33 -6.15 24.35 -27.11
N VAL A 34 -7.35 24.60 -26.60
CA VAL A 34 -7.54 25.27 -25.30
C VAL A 34 -7.32 24.24 -24.18
N PRO A 35 -6.45 24.49 -23.19
CA PRO A 35 -6.28 23.59 -22.05
C PRO A 35 -7.62 23.47 -21.31
N THR A 36 -8.20 22.26 -21.30
CA THR A 36 -9.49 22.00 -20.65
C THR A 36 -9.27 21.77 -19.17
N THR A 37 -9.47 22.79 -18.34
CA THR A 37 -9.39 22.64 -16.88
C THR A 37 -10.65 21.95 -16.36
N GLY A 38 -10.51 20.73 -15.84
CA GLY A 38 -11.58 20.05 -15.10
C GLY A 38 -11.66 20.56 -13.66
N ARG A 39 -12.84 20.50 -13.04
CA ARG A 39 -13.03 20.79 -11.61
C ARG A 39 -13.98 19.77 -11.00
N ILE A 40 -13.59 19.16 -9.87
CA ILE A 40 -14.46 18.22 -9.15
C ILE A 40 -15.08 18.94 -7.95
N THR A 41 -16.41 19.00 -7.93
CA THR A 41 -17.19 19.51 -6.80
C THR A 41 -17.89 18.34 -6.12
N ILE A 42 -17.44 17.99 -4.91
CA ILE A 42 -18.08 16.97 -4.07
C ILE A 42 -19.14 17.68 -3.23
N SER A 43 -20.42 17.44 -3.52
CA SER A 43 -21.55 18.06 -2.81
C SER A 43 -21.91 17.34 -1.51
N SER A 44 -21.85 16.01 -1.51
CA SER A 44 -22.10 15.18 -0.33
C SER A 44 -21.31 13.88 -0.41
N LEU A 45 -20.92 13.36 0.75
CA LEU A 45 -20.24 12.08 0.89
C LEU A 45 -20.90 11.30 2.03
N GLN A 46 -21.42 10.12 1.72
CA GLN A 46 -22.15 9.28 2.68
C GLN A 46 -21.55 7.88 2.70
N LEU A 47 -21.25 7.37 3.91
CA LEU A 47 -20.87 5.97 4.09
C LEU A 47 -22.13 5.13 4.33
N LYS A 48 -22.40 4.17 3.44
CA LYS A 48 -23.48 3.20 3.61
C LYS A 48 -22.91 1.90 4.17
N VAL A 49 -23.35 1.50 5.36
CA VAL A 49 -22.94 0.26 6.01
C VAL A 49 -24.14 -0.68 6.03
N LYS A 50 -23.93 -1.95 5.69
CA LYS A 50 -24.98 -2.96 5.85
C LYS A 50 -25.18 -3.24 7.34
N HIS A 51 -26.39 -3.04 7.82
CA HIS A 51 -26.78 -3.46 9.15
C HIS A 51 -27.22 -4.92 9.10
N VAL A 52 -26.53 -5.77 9.86
CA VAL A 52 -26.92 -7.17 10.05
C VAL A 52 -27.55 -7.29 11.43
N TYR A 53 -28.76 -7.83 11.48
CA TYR A 53 -29.48 -8.10 12.71
C TYR A 53 -29.47 -9.62 12.93
N PRO A 54 -28.96 -10.09 14.09
CA PRO A 54 -29.08 -11.50 14.43
C PRO A 54 -30.56 -11.86 14.65
N ASN A 55 -30.93 -13.10 14.37
CA ASN A 55 -32.22 -13.63 14.82
C ASN A 55 -32.29 -13.68 16.35
N ASP A 56 -33.49 -13.87 16.92
CA ASP A 56 -33.67 -13.76 18.38
C ASP A 56 -32.84 -14.77 19.17
N VAL A 57 -32.64 -15.98 18.64
CA VAL A 57 -31.79 -17.01 19.26
C VAL A 57 -30.33 -16.57 19.35
N LEU A 58 -29.74 -16.13 18.23
CA LEU A 58 -28.36 -15.63 18.19
C LEU A 58 -28.21 -14.35 19.02
N LYS A 59 -29.25 -13.51 19.04
CA LYS A 59 -29.27 -12.28 19.83
C LYS A 59 -29.14 -12.56 21.32
N LEU A 60 -29.83 -13.57 21.86
CA LEU A 60 -29.71 -13.96 23.27
C LEU A 60 -28.28 -14.40 23.61
N THR A 61 -27.69 -15.28 22.79
CA THR A 61 -26.31 -15.74 23.00
C THR A 61 -25.29 -14.60 22.91
N LEU A 62 -25.46 -13.68 21.96
CA LEU A 62 -24.65 -12.47 21.84
C LEU A 62 -24.78 -11.58 23.08
N LEU A 63 -26.01 -11.37 23.57
CA LEU A 63 -26.25 -10.56 24.77
C LEU A 63 -25.63 -11.17 26.03
N GLU A 64 -25.66 -12.49 26.20
CA GLU A 64 -24.95 -13.17 27.30
C GLU A 64 -23.44 -12.95 27.22
N SER A 65 -22.88 -13.06 26.01
CA SER A 65 -21.45 -12.86 25.77
C SER A 65 -21.03 -11.41 26.08
N ILE A 66 -21.87 -10.45 25.68
CA ILE A 66 -21.71 -9.02 25.98
C ILE A 66 -21.81 -8.76 27.49
N LYS A 67 -22.82 -9.32 28.17
CA LYS A 67 -22.99 -9.15 29.63
C LYS A 67 -21.81 -9.70 30.43
N SER A 68 -21.19 -10.78 29.96
CA SER A 68 -20.00 -11.36 30.57
C SER A 68 -18.70 -10.59 30.26
N ASP A 69 -18.77 -9.47 29.53
CA ASP A 69 -17.63 -8.69 29.01
C ASP A 69 -16.52 -9.56 28.41
N ARG A 70 -16.91 -10.61 27.68
CA ARG A 70 -15.93 -11.52 27.09
C ARG A 70 -15.13 -10.80 26.01
N PRO A 71 -13.78 -10.84 26.05
CA PRO A 71 -12.96 -10.19 25.04
C PRO A 71 -13.17 -10.85 23.68
N ILE A 72 -13.42 -10.01 22.68
CA ILE A 72 -13.52 -10.41 21.27
C ILE A 72 -12.19 -10.05 20.61
N LEU A 73 -11.46 -11.07 20.16
CA LEU A 73 -10.23 -10.90 19.40
C LEU A 73 -10.57 -10.68 17.92
N ILE A 74 -10.08 -9.58 17.36
CA ILE A 74 -10.35 -9.15 15.99
C ILE A 74 -9.01 -9.03 15.25
N PRO A 75 -8.64 -10.05 14.44
CA PRO A 75 -7.51 -9.94 13.53
C PRO A 75 -7.74 -8.78 12.56
N SER A 76 -6.77 -7.87 12.51
CA SER A 76 -6.88 -6.61 11.80
C SER A 76 -5.61 -6.35 11.00
N ARG A 77 -5.74 -5.54 9.94
CA ARG A 77 -4.62 -5.15 9.09
C ARG A 77 -4.61 -3.65 8.89
N ARG A 78 -3.46 -3.01 9.13
CA ARG A 78 -3.26 -1.56 8.98
C ARG A 78 -2.31 -1.33 7.82
N TRP A 79 -2.67 -0.37 6.99
CA TRP A 79 -1.91 0.01 5.82
C TRP A 79 -1.44 1.45 6.02
N GLU A 80 -0.15 1.68 5.88
CA GLU A 80 0.45 3.00 5.98
C GLU A 80 1.15 3.32 4.66
N SER A 81 0.80 4.45 4.03
CA SER A 81 1.42 4.89 2.78
C SER A 81 2.43 5.99 3.04
N PHE A 82 3.62 5.86 2.46
CA PHE A 82 4.70 6.83 2.47
C PHE A 82 5.09 7.18 1.04
N GLU A 83 5.63 8.38 0.87
CA GLU A 83 6.07 8.88 -0.43
C GLU A 83 7.44 9.54 -0.27
N LEU A 84 8.39 9.14 -1.12
CA LEU A 84 9.63 9.85 -1.35
C LEU A 84 9.42 10.79 -2.55
N PRO A 85 9.43 12.12 -2.35
CA PRO A 85 9.04 13.07 -3.40
C PRO A 85 9.92 13.08 -4.65
N SER A 86 11.18 12.65 -4.53
CA SER A 86 12.09 12.48 -5.66
C SER A 86 13.16 11.47 -5.31
N LEU A 87 13.42 10.53 -6.21
CA LEU A 87 14.68 9.79 -6.24
C LEU A 87 15.79 10.71 -6.75
N THR A 88 17.04 10.41 -6.37
CA THR A 88 18.21 11.15 -6.84
C THR A 88 18.44 10.87 -8.34
N GLU A 89 18.20 11.87 -9.19
CA GLU A 89 18.31 11.73 -10.65
C GLU A 89 19.71 11.24 -11.08
N ASN A 90 19.75 10.31 -12.05
CA ASN A 90 20.97 9.67 -12.56
C ASN A 90 21.77 8.85 -11.52
N SER A 91 21.37 8.83 -10.24
CA SER A 91 21.91 7.88 -9.27
C SER A 91 21.42 6.49 -9.60
N THR A 92 22.28 5.50 -9.42
CA THR A 92 21.94 4.07 -9.54
C THR A 92 21.50 3.48 -8.21
N LYS A 93 21.65 4.20 -7.09
CA LYS A 93 21.27 3.74 -5.74
C LYS A 93 20.60 4.84 -4.94
N GLU A 94 19.56 4.47 -4.20
CA GLU A 94 18.86 5.32 -3.24
C GLU A 94 18.61 4.53 -1.96
N VAL A 95 18.90 5.15 -0.80
CA VAL A 95 18.55 4.59 0.50
C VAL A 95 17.50 5.48 1.14
N TRP A 96 16.29 4.95 1.32
CA TRP A 96 15.16 5.69 1.86
C TRP A 96 14.84 5.23 3.28
N ASN A 97 15.05 6.11 4.26
CA ASN A 97 14.55 5.93 5.62
C ASN A 97 13.03 6.19 5.65
N VAL A 98 12.22 5.14 5.62
CA VAL A 98 10.76 5.26 5.50
C VAL A 98 10.13 5.71 6.82
N LYS A 99 10.44 4.98 7.89
CA LYS A 99 9.86 5.20 9.23
C LYS A 99 10.67 4.47 10.29
N THR A 100 10.64 5.00 11.51
CA THR A 100 10.99 4.27 12.73
C THR A 100 9.70 3.89 13.46
N THR A 101 9.55 2.62 13.84
CA THR A 101 8.35 2.11 14.51
C THR A 101 8.69 1.22 15.70
N ALA A 102 7.74 0.93 16.57
CA ALA A 102 7.96 0.00 17.67
C ALA A 102 8.07 -1.44 17.13
N ALA A 103 8.84 -2.31 17.79
CA ALA A 103 9.01 -3.69 17.32
C ALA A 103 7.70 -4.51 17.27
N VAL A 104 6.71 -4.14 18.09
CA VAL A 104 5.34 -4.71 18.05
C VAL A 104 4.54 -4.28 16.82
N ASP A 105 4.97 -3.20 16.15
CA ASP A 105 4.41 -2.69 14.90
C ASP A 105 5.32 -3.09 13.71
N CYS A 106 6.00 -4.22 13.81
CA CYS A 106 6.87 -4.70 12.75
C CYS A 106 6.03 -5.04 11.50
N PRO A 107 6.46 -4.60 10.30
CA PRO A 107 5.70 -4.83 9.09
C PRO A 107 5.65 -6.31 8.72
N ARG A 108 4.51 -6.75 8.18
CA ARG A 108 4.39 -8.06 7.54
C ARG A 108 4.82 -8.00 6.08
N PHE A 109 4.35 -6.99 5.37
CA PHE A 109 4.74 -6.73 3.98
C PHE A 109 5.15 -5.28 3.81
N VAL A 110 6.13 -5.06 2.96
CA VAL A 110 6.47 -3.74 2.43
C VAL A 110 6.34 -3.81 0.92
N ILE A 111 5.55 -2.89 0.36
CA ILE A 111 5.29 -2.80 -1.07
C ILE A 111 5.89 -1.50 -1.57
N CYS A 112 6.75 -1.56 -2.56
CA CYS A 112 7.33 -0.39 -3.19
C CYS A 112 6.94 -0.30 -4.66
N CYS A 113 6.68 0.91 -5.13
CA CYS A 113 6.35 1.19 -6.51
C CYS A 113 6.74 2.61 -6.91
N PHE A 114 6.85 2.86 -8.21
CA PHE A 114 7.46 4.08 -8.74
C PHE A 114 6.54 4.78 -9.74
N GLN A 115 6.65 6.10 -9.80
CA GLN A 115 5.94 6.94 -10.75
C GLN A 115 6.87 8.03 -11.30
N THR A 116 6.93 8.17 -12.62
CA THR A 116 7.77 9.17 -13.28
C THR A 116 6.90 10.24 -13.94
N ASN A 117 7.03 11.49 -13.47
CA ASN A 117 6.33 12.65 -14.04
C ASN A 117 4.77 12.51 -14.10
N LYS A 118 4.17 11.79 -13.15
CA LYS A 118 2.70 11.59 -13.07
C LYS A 118 1.98 12.49 -12.10
N LYS A 119 2.62 12.82 -10.97
CA LYS A 119 2.01 13.69 -9.96
C LYS A 119 1.89 15.12 -10.50
N TYR A 120 0.71 15.70 -10.34
CA TYR A 120 0.32 17.03 -10.84
C TYR A 120 0.40 17.15 -12.37
N ASN A 121 0.29 16.01 -13.07
CA ASN A 121 0.24 15.96 -14.52
C ASN A 121 -1.09 15.36 -14.96
N SER A 122 -1.98 16.20 -15.47
CA SER A 122 -3.33 15.83 -15.90
C SER A 122 -3.39 15.06 -17.23
N GLU A 123 -2.26 14.97 -17.95
CA GLU A 123 -2.12 14.15 -19.17
C GLU A 123 -1.70 12.72 -18.85
N ALA A 124 -1.02 12.52 -17.72
CA ALA A 124 -0.54 11.21 -17.28
C ALA A 124 -1.59 10.48 -16.42
N ASP A 125 -1.58 9.16 -16.46
CA ASP A 125 -2.46 8.34 -15.62
C ASP A 125 -1.70 7.88 -14.36
N PRO A 126 -2.01 8.43 -13.17
CA PRO A 126 -1.34 8.05 -11.93
C PRO A 126 -1.77 6.69 -11.39
N ASN A 127 -2.74 6.00 -12.01
CA ASN A 127 -3.14 4.66 -11.56
C ASN A 127 -2.14 3.57 -11.95
N PHE A 128 -1.34 3.83 -12.99
CA PHE A 128 -0.32 2.89 -13.42
C PHE A 128 1.03 3.30 -12.84
N PHE A 129 1.76 2.34 -12.30
CA PHE A 129 3.16 2.52 -11.90
C PHE A 129 4.08 2.40 -13.12
N ASP A 130 5.29 2.92 -13.00
CA ASP A 130 6.31 2.87 -14.05
C ASP A 130 7.40 1.85 -13.72
N ASN A 131 7.88 1.17 -14.75
CA ASN A 131 9.12 0.42 -14.67
C ASN A 131 10.31 1.36 -14.90
N ILE A 132 11.18 1.49 -13.90
CA ILE A 132 12.39 2.32 -13.93
C ILE A 132 13.69 1.50 -13.96
N ASP A 133 13.62 0.27 -14.50
CA ASP A 133 14.72 -0.70 -14.62
C ASP A 133 15.46 -0.96 -13.29
N ILE A 134 14.66 -1.23 -12.24
CA ILE A 134 15.17 -1.63 -10.93
C ILE A 134 15.96 -2.95 -11.07
N SER A 135 17.20 -2.96 -10.61
CA SER A 135 18.04 -4.16 -10.52
C SER A 135 17.89 -4.89 -9.20
N ASN A 136 17.73 -4.14 -8.10
CA ASN A 136 17.66 -4.70 -6.77
C ASN A 136 16.79 -3.81 -5.87
N ILE A 137 15.98 -4.44 -5.02
CA ILE A 137 15.23 -3.73 -3.99
C ILE A 137 15.19 -4.59 -2.74
N ARG A 138 15.63 -4.02 -1.61
CA ARG A 138 15.64 -4.72 -0.34
C ARG A 138 15.23 -3.79 0.79
N LEU A 139 14.68 -4.40 1.81
CA LEU A 139 14.34 -3.74 3.05
C LEU A 139 15.41 -4.06 4.09
N LEU A 140 16.06 -3.04 4.62
CA LEU A 140 16.82 -3.15 5.86
C LEU A 140 15.84 -2.92 7.02
N LEU A 141 15.55 -3.99 7.72
CA LEU A 141 14.66 -4.01 8.87
C LEU A 141 15.48 -4.50 10.06
N ASN A 142 15.67 -3.62 11.05
CA ASN A 142 16.36 -3.99 12.30
C ASN A 142 17.78 -4.56 12.08
N GLY A 143 18.50 -4.06 11.07
CA GLY A 143 19.87 -4.53 10.74
C GLY A 143 19.93 -5.76 9.83
N GLU A 144 18.79 -6.37 9.51
CA GLU A 144 18.71 -7.51 8.58
C GLU A 144 18.08 -7.11 7.25
N TYR A 145 18.50 -7.78 6.17
CA TYR A 145 17.97 -7.55 4.83
C TYR A 145 16.85 -8.51 4.48
N TYR A 146 15.81 -7.98 3.85
CA TYR A 146 14.67 -8.72 3.30
C TYR A 146 14.44 -8.31 1.83
N PRO A 147 14.55 -9.24 0.87
CA PRO A 147 15.18 -10.56 1.01
C PRO A 147 16.65 -10.45 1.46
N GLN A 148 17.18 -11.51 2.06
CA GLN A 148 18.58 -11.54 2.53
C GLN A 148 19.56 -11.42 1.36
N GLU A 149 19.30 -12.17 0.29
CA GLU A 149 20.06 -12.11 -0.95
C GLU A 149 19.68 -10.89 -1.78
N GLN A 150 20.63 -10.37 -2.55
CA GLN A 150 20.36 -9.32 -3.54
C GLN A 150 19.66 -9.91 -4.74
N SER A 151 18.50 -9.36 -5.09
CA SER A 151 17.86 -9.65 -6.36
C SER A 151 18.73 -9.11 -7.50
N ARG A 152 18.80 -9.85 -8.61
CA ARG A 152 19.55 -9.47 -9.82
C ARG A 152 18.58 -9.30 -10.98
N LEU A 153 17.62 -8.40 -10.81
CA LEU A 153 16.51 -8.23 -11.73
C LEU A 153 16.99 -7.62 -13.05
N LYS A 154 16.47 -8.15 -14.15
CA LYS A 154 16.67 -7.61 -15.50
C LYS A 154 15.36 -7.63 -16.26
N PHE A 155 14.63 -6.52 -16.17
CA PHE A 155 13.36 -6.38 -16.87
C PHE A 155 13.51 -6.48 -18.40
N GLY A 156 14.63 -5.98 -18.96
CA GLY A 156 14.94 -6.10 -20.38
C GLY A 156 15.02 -7.55 -20.89
N GLU A 157 15.60 -8.45 -20.11
CA GLU A 157 15.78 -9.88 -20.45
C GLU A 157 14.61 -10.76 -20.01
N ASN A 158 13.54 -10.17 -19.45
CA ASN A 158 12.46 -10.87 -18.75
C ASN A 158 12.91 -11.71 -17.54
N ASP A 159 13.97 -11.29 -16.86
CA ASP A 159 14.47 -11.93 -15.65
C ASP A 159 14.01 -11.15 -14.40
N TYR A 160 12.73 -11.30 -14.08
CA TYR A 160 12.10 -10.68 -12.90
C TYR A 160 11.15 -11.64 -12.18
N ALA A 161 11.33 -12.94 -12.37
CA ALA A 161 10.47 -14.00 -11.83
C ALA A 161 10.34 -13.93 -10.30
N GLU A 162 11.44 -13.64 -9.59
CA GLU A 162 11.45 -13.55 -8.13
C GLU A 162 10.41 -12.53 -7.61
N THR A 163 10.45 -11.30 -8.13
CA THR A 163 9.53 -10.24 -7.68
C THR A 163 8.10 -10.50 -8.12
N TYR A 164 7.90 -11.10 -9.30
CA TYR A 164 6.56 -11.51 -9.75
C TYR A 164 5.95 -12.58 -8.84
N ILE A 165 6.73 -13.59 -8.43
CA ILE A 165 6.27 -14.63 -7.49
C ILE A 165 5.88 -14.00 -6.15
N ASN A 166 6.66 -13.06 -5.63
CA ASN A 166 6.33 -12.36 -4.39
C ASN A 166 5.04 -11.54 -4.52
N TYR A 167 4.85 -10.87 -5.65
CA TYR A 167 3.60 -10.17 -5.98
C TYR A 167 2.40 -11.12 -6.02
N VAL A 168 2.49 -12.24 -6.74
CA VAL A 168 1.38 -13.22 -6.85
C VAL A 168 1.02 -13.80 -5.48
N LYS A 169 2.01 -14.21 -4.68
CA LYS A 169 1.79 -14.72 -3.31
C LYS A 169 1.09 -13.70 -2.43
N PHE A 170 1.50 -12.43 -2.51
CA PHE A 170 0.84 -11.35 -1.79
C PHE A 170 -0.61 -11.16 -2.25
N MET A 171 -0.86 -11.19 -3.56
CA MET A 171 -2.20 -11.07 -4.11
C MET A 171 -3.11 -12.21 -3.69
N GLU A 172 -2.61 -13.44 -3.63
CA GLU A 172 -3.35 -14.61 -3.10
C GLU A 172 -3.73 -14.40 -1.63
N MET A 173 -2.76 -14.00 -0.80
CA MET A 173 -3.00 -13.74 0.63
C MET A 173 -3.95 -12.56 0.87
N TYR A 174 -3.88 -11.52 0.05
CA TYR A 174 -4.72 -10.32 0.20
C TYR A 174 -6.14 -10.55 -0.31
N SER A 175 -6.27 -11.17 -1.48
CA SER A 175 -7.57 -11.31 -2.14
C SER A 175 -8.45 -12.32 -1.42
N GLY A 176 -7.86 -13.28 -0.70
CA GLY A 176 -8.61 -14.32 0.01
C GLY A 176 -9.56 -15.05 -0.95
N HIS A 177 -10.87 -14.94 -0.70
CA HIS A 177 -11.91 -15.53 -1.57
C HIS A 177 -12.35 -14.60 -2.73
N ARG A 178 -11.88 -13.36 -2.79
CA ARG A 178 -12.17 -12.45 -3.91
C ARG A 178 -11.27 -12.80 -5.08
N LYS A 179 -11.86 -13.02 -6.25
CA LYS A 179 -11.11 -13.16 -7.51
C LYS A 179 -10.68 -11.78 -8.02
N ILE A 180 -9.68 -11.18 -7.38
CA ILE A 180 -9.01 -10.00 -7.94
C ILE A 180 -8.03 -10.52 -8.98
N ALA A 181 -8.14 -10.08 -10.23
CA ALA A 181 -7.20 -10.44 -11.27
C ALA A 181 -5.83 -9.84 -10.93
N ALA A 182 -4.86 -10.69 -10.59
CA ALA A 182 -3.46 -10.29 -10.50
C ALA A 182 -2.95 -9.95 -11.91
N LEU A 183 -1.97 -9.06 -11.99
CA LEU A 183 -1.25 -8.81 -13.24
C LEU A 183 -0.63 -10.11 -13.74
N ASP A 184 -0.72 -10.35 -15.05
CA ASP A 184 0.07 -11.41 -15.67
C ASP A 184 1.56 -11.05 -15.70
N TYR A 185 2.42 -11.99 -16.08
CA TYR A 185 3.87 -11.80 -16.08
C TYR A 185 4.30 -10.61 -16.97
N ALA A 186 3.70 -10.48 -18.15
CA ALA A 186 4.03 -9.42 -19.10
C ALA A 186 3.52 -8.06 -18.63
N GLN A 187 2.31 -8.00 -18.08
CA GLN A 187 1.73 -6.78 -17.51
C GLN A 187 2.48 -6.30 -16.28
N TYR A 188 2.98 -7.23 -15.46
CA TYR A 188 3.80 -6.91 -14.29
C TYR A 188 5.09 -6.19 -14.69
N LYS A 189 5.69 -6.55 -15.83
CA LYS A 189 6.89 -5.89 -16.36
C LYS A 189 6.75 -4.38 -16.44
N ASP A 190 5.59 -3.89 -16.87
CA ASP A 190 5.37 -2.46 -17.10
C ASP A 190 4.88 -1.73 -15.84
N ARG A 191 4.36 -2.48 -14.86
CA ARG A 191 3.61 -1.95 -13.70
C ARG A 191 4.04 -2.64 -12.40
N ALA A 192 5.34 -2.86 -12.27
CA ALA A 192 5.90 -3.68 -11.22
C ALA A 192 5.54 -3.14 -9.81
N LEU A 193 5.02 -4.03 -8.98
CA LEU A 193 4.79 -3.82 -7.56
C LEU A 193 5.76 -4.70 -6.80
N PHE A 194 6.81 -4.08 -6.23
CA PHE A 194 7.85 -4.81 -5.53
C PHE A 194 7.36 -5.14 -4.13
N VAL A 195 6.94 -6.39 -3.92
CA VAL A 195 6.48 -6.88 -2.61
C VAL A 195 7.61 -7.59 -1.88
N ILE A 196 7.89 -7.14 -0.67
CA ILE A 196 8.87 -7.71 0.24
C ILE A 196 8.10 -8.33 1.41
N ASP A 197 8.23 -9.66 1.55
CA ASP A 197 7.65 -10.42 2.66
C ASP A 197 8.61 -10.44 3.85
N CYS A 198 8.16 -9.85 4.96
CA CYS A 198 8.90 -9.76 6.23
C CYS A 198 8.35 -10.73 7.28
N SER A 199 7.42 -11.64 6.91
CA SER A 199 6.73 -12.51 7.86
C SER A 199 7.62 -13.55 8.53
N ARG A 200 8.74 -13.93 7.90
CA ARG A 200 9.69 -14.95 8.40
C ARG A 200 10.80 -14.35 9.26
N ARG A 201 10.44 -13.40 10.12
CA ARG A 201 11.38 -12.77 11.06
C ARG A 201 11.74 -13.72 12.21
N ASP A 202 12.95 -13.61 12.73
CA ASP A 202 13.32 -14.25 13.98
C ASP A 202 12.62 -13.53 15.15
N GLU A 203 11.85 -14.27 15.95
CA GLU A 203 11.10 -13.73 17.09
C GLU A 203 11.99 -13.43 18.30
N THR A 204 13.26 -13.85 18.28
CA THR A 204 14.17 -13.73 19.44
C THR A 204 14.76 -12.33 19.66
N PHE A 205 14.45 -11.35 18.81
CA PHE A 205 15.11 -10.04 18.84
C PHE A 205 14.51 -9.05 19.85
N LYS A 206 15.39 -8.37 20.60
CA LYS A 206 15.06 -7.59 21.82
C LYS A 206 14.92 -6.07 21.64
N SER A 207 15.08 -5.51 20.44
CA SER A 207 14.97 -4.05 20.28
C SER A 207 13.54 -3.57 20.45
N SER A 208 13.37 -2.44 21.14
CA SER A 208 12.06 -1.78 21.32
C SER A 208 11.62 -0.99 20.08
N MET A 209 12.58 -0.53 19.26
CA MET A 209 12.33 0.23 18.04
C MET A 209 13.00 -0.42 16.83
N VAL A 210 12.38 -0.24 15.67
CA VAL A 210 12.78 -0.80 14.40
C VAL A 210 12.74 0.29 13.34
N ASP A 211 13.90 0.53 12.73
CA ASP A 211 14.01 1.37 11.54
C ASP A 211 13.66 0.55 10.29
N ILE A 212 12.83 1.13 9.44
CA ILE A 212 12.39 0.59 8.17
C ILE A 212 13.08 1.41 7.07
N LYS A 213 14.08 0.82 6.42
CA LYS A 213 14.84 1.47 5.35
C LYS A 213 14.76 0.67 4.06
N LEU A 214 14.48 1.32 2.94
CA LEU A 214 14.48 0.70 1.63
C LEU A 214 15.79 1.04 0.90
N GLU A 215 16.48 0.01 0.43
CA GLU A 215 17.58 0.13 -0.53
C GLU A 215 17.04 -0.16 -1.91
N ILE A 216 17.20 0.80 -2.81
CA ILE A 216 16.66 0.75 -4.17
C ILE A 216 17.84 0.93 -5.11
N GLU A 217 18.01 0.00 -6.05
CA GLU A 217 19.06 0.08 -7.07
C GLU A 217 18.47 -0.06 -8.47
N SER A 218 18.98 0.75 -9.41
CA SER A 218 18.61 0.74 -10.83
C SER A 218 19.85 0.50 -11.70
N ARG A 219 19.67 -0.15 -12.86
CA ARG A 219 20.77 -0.42 -13.79
C ARG A 219 21.21 0.82 -14.56
N THR A 220 20.26 1.66 -14.97
CA THR A 220 20.50 2.81 -15.86
C THR A 220 20.45 4.15 -15.15
N GLY A 221 20.21 4.14 -13.84
CA GLY A 221 19.97 5.33 -13.03
C GLY A 221 18.51 5.75 -13.03
N PHE A 222 18.10 6.47 -11.98
CA PHE A 222 16.71 6.89 -11.83
C PHE A 222 16.32 7.99 -12.81
N PRO A 223 15.19 7.85 -13.55
CA PRO A 223 14.71 8.90 -14.43
C PRO A 223 14.36 10.19 -13.67
N PRO A 224 14.44 11.37 -14.32
CA PRO A 224 14.05 12.64 -13.72
C PRO A 224 12.59 12.60 -13.25
N LYS A 225 12.28 13.31 -12.16
CA LYS A 225 10.92 13.42 -11.59
C LYS A 225 10.30 12.07 -11.21
N THR A 226 11.12 11.10 -10.82
CA THR A 226 10.65 9.82 -10.31
C THR A 226 10.36 9.90 -8.82
N ARG A 227 9.13 9.55 -8.43
CA ARG A 227 8.67 9.40 -7.06
C ARG A 227 8.66 7.92 -6.70
N ALA A 228 9.03 7.62 -5.46
CA ALA A 228 8.84 6.29 -4.90
C ALA A 228 7.71 6.32 -3.87
N HIS A 229 6.85 5.32 -3.95
CA HIS A 229 5.78 5.09 -2.99
C HIS A 229 6.11 3.81 -2.22
N CYS A 230 5.85 3.83 -0.92
CA CYS A 230 5.99 2.68 -0.05
C CYS A 230 4.69 2.47 0.71
N ILE A 231 4.17 1.24 0.71
CA ILE A 231 3.03 0.84 1.52
C ILE A 231 3.52 -0.20 2.50
N ILE A 232 3.33 0.09 3.77
CA ILE A 232 3.65 -0.81 4.86
C ILE A 232 2.36 -1.46 5.34
N VAL A 233 2.35 -2.78 5.35
CA VAL A 233 1.23 -3.59 5.78
C VAL A 233 1.57 -4.25 7.11
N HIS A 234 0.81 -3.89 8.13
CA HIS A 234 0.92 -4.42 9.49
C HIS A 234 -0.23 -5.36 9.78
N ASP A 235 0.06 -6.54 10.32
CA ASP A 235 -0.96 -7.40 10.93
C ASP A 235 -0.94 -7.14 12.44
N TYR A 236 -2.13 -7.01 13.03
CA TYR A 236 -2.29 -6.80 14.47
C TYR A 236 -3.61 -7.38 14.95
N VAL A 237 -3.71 -7.65 16.25
CA VAL A 237 -4.92 -8.16 16.89
C VAL A 237 -5.47 -7.09 17.82
N LEU A 238 -6.73 -6.76 17.60
CA LEU A 238 -7.50 -5.92 18.51
C LEU A 238 -8.25 -6.80 19.49
N GLU A 239 -8.20 -6.44 20.76
CA GLU A 239 -9.09 -6.95 21.79
C GLU A 239 -10.20 -5.92 22.00
N TYR A 240 -11.45 -6.35 21.84
CA TYR A 240 -12.63 -5.55 22.11
C TYR A 240 -13.42 -6.13 23.27
N LEU A 241 -13.67 -5.32 24.29
CA LEU A 241 -14.47 -5.66 25.46
C LEU A 241 -15.87 -5.02 25.31
N PRO A 242 -16.93 -5.82 25.05
CA PRO A 242 -18.22 -5.28 24.65
C PRO A 242 -18.96 -4.48 25.71
N LEU A 243 -18.78 -4.77 27.01
CA LEU A 243 -19.48 -4.10 28.09
C LEU A 243 -18.80 -2.76 28.45
N SER A 244 -17.47 -2.76 28.48
CA SER A 244 -16.68 -1.55 28.75
C SER A 244 -16.47 -0.67 27.51
N GLU A 245 -16.85 -1.17 26.34
CA GLU A 245 -16.58 -0.58 25.01
C GLU A 245 -15.10 -0.27 24.77
N SER A 246 -14.19 -0.95 25.49
CA SER A 246 -12.76 -0.68 25.38
C SER A 246 -12.14 -1.49 24.24
N VAL A 247 -11.25 -0.84 23.48
CA VAL A 247 -10.49 -1.44 22.39
C VAL A 247 -9.01 -1.32 22.71
N ARG A 248 -8.29 -2.43 22.70
CA ARG A 248 -6.85 -2.49 22.97
C ARG A 248 -6.13 -3.20 21.85
N LYS A 249 -4.95 -2.72 21.48
CA LYS A 249 -4.02 -3.47 20.63
C LYS A 249 -3.23 -4.40 21.54
N ILE A 250 -3.21 -5.70 21.22
CA ILE A 250 -2.50 -6.71 22.05
C ILE A 250 -1.31 -7.35 21.34
N ALA A 251 -1.30 -7.34 20.00
CA ALA A 251 -0.21 -7.82 19.14
C ALA A 251 -0.23 -7.00 17.87
#